data_AF-A0A1T3NNV6-F1
#
_entry.id   AF-A0A1T3NNV6-F1
#
_cell.length_a   1.000
_cell.length_b   1.000
_cell.length_c   1.000
_cell.angle_alpha   90.00
_cell.angle_beta   90.00
_cell.angle_gamma   90.00
#
_symmetry.space_group_name_H-M   'P 1'
#
loop_
_entity.id
_entity.type
_entity.pdbx_description
1 polymer ?
#
loop_
_entity_poly.entity_id
_entity_poly.type
_entity_poly.pdbx_seq_one_letter_code
_entity_poly.pdbx_strand_id
1 'polypeptide(L)'
;MDDFFGVSGDEAPGDAVRELAEQTTRPDWVEPDPAADLVPRLRVACDLPGSPWRLRGTTLLPGGILAVDVEHARPRSPRLLADAIELLAGVAGPAFFVHHTDAATFDCVTGTLRSDTPGPGRGHLLRLRLTGPGPDGRPTLRAHAQALIPAP
;
A
#
# COMPACT_ATOMS: atom_id res chain seq x y z
N MET A 1 -11.88 17.54 13.36
CA MET A 1 -12.14 17.40 11.91
C MET A 1 -11.64 16.02 11.63
N ASP A 2 -12.48 15.03 11.90
CA ASP A 2 -12.02 13.65 12.02
C ASP A 2 -13.18 12.75 11.63
N ASP A 3 -13.19 12.32 10.37
CA ASP A 3 -13.96 11.16 9.94
C ASP A 3 -13.07 10.35 8.99
N PHE A 4 -12.11 9.64 9.58
CA PHE A 4 -11.41 8.56 8.89
C PHE A 4 -12.28 7.31 8.98
N PHE A 5 -13.01 6.98 7.91
CA PHE A 5 -13.73 5.72 7.81
C PHE A 5 -12.89 4.69 7.05
N GLY A 6 -12.21 3.82 7.80
CA GLY A 6 -11.60 2.61 7.26
C GLY A 6 -12.57 1.44 7.36
N VAL A 7 -12.92 0.81 6.24
CA VAL A 7 -13.67 -0.45 6.24
C VAL A 7 -12.66 -1.59 6.30
N SER A 8 -12.74 -2.42 7.35
CA SER A 8 -11.91 -3.63 7.50
C SER A 8 -12.82 -4.80 7.87
N GLY A 9 -12.96 -5.79 6.99
CA GLY A 9 -13.77 -6.99 7.21
C GLY A 9 -14.56 -7.42 5.98
N ASP A 10 -15.14 -8.62 6.05
CA ASP A 10 -15.88 -9.39 5.02
C ASP A 10 -17.20 -8.72 4.54
N GLU A 11 -17.35 -7.41 4.76
CA GLU A 11 -18.47 -6.62 4.28
C GLU A 11 -18.29 -6.33 2.78
N ALA A 12 -19.41 -6.35 2.05
CA ALA A 12 -19.41 -5.99 0.64
C ALA A 12 -18.70 -4.64 0.45
N PRO A 13 -17.80 -4.52 -0.54
CA PRO A 13 -17.06 -3.29 -0.76
C PRO A 13 -18.04 -2.12 -0.86
N GLY A 14 -17.85 -1.09 -0.02
CA GLY A 14 -18.67 0.11 -0.04
C GLY A 14 -18.67 0.76 -1.42
N ASP A 15 -19.67 1.60 -1.71
CA ASP A 15 -19.90 2.16 -3.05
C ASP A 15 -18.66 2.82 -3.67
N ALA A 16 -17.81 3.47 -2.85
CA ALA A 16 -16.55 4.05 -3.28
C ALA A 16 -15.52 3.02 -3.81
N VAL A 17 -15.43 1.84 -3.20
CA VAL A 17 -14.52 0.77 -3.66
C VAL A 17 -15.03 0.15 -4.96
N ARG A 18 -16.35 0.00 -5.09
CA ARG A 18 -16.99 -0.45 -6.34
C ARG A 18 -16.79 0.57 -7.46
N GLU A 19 -17.00 1.86 -7.18
CA GLU A 19 -16.75 2.94 -8.14
C GLU A 19 -15.29 2.98 -8.57
N LEU A 20 -14.35 2.84 -7.63
CA LEU A 20 -12.92 2.78 -7.93
C LEU A 20 -12.60 1.57 -8.83
N ALA A 21 -13.15 0.39 -8.53
CA ALA A 21 -12.98 -0.81 -9.34
C ALA A 21 -13.53 -0.62 -10.76
N GLU A 22 -14.74 -0.05 -10.91
CA GLU A 22 -15.34 0.24 -12.21
C GLU A 22 -14.50 1.22 -13.03
N GLN A 23 -13.99 2.28 -12.39
CA GLN A 23 -13.20 3.29 -13.07
C GLN A 23 -11.85 2.74 -13.56
N THR A 24 -11.21 1.81 -12.83
CA THR A 24 -9.95 1.18 -13.28
C THR A 24 -10.07 0.39 -14.59
N THR A 25 -11.29 0.01 -15.00
CA THR A 25 -11.54 -0.70 -16.27
C THR A 25 -11.62 0.24 -17.48
N ARG A 26 -11.63 1.56 -17.27
CA ARG A 26 -11.81 2.55 -18.33
C ARG A 26 -10.47 2.86 -19.03
N PRO A 27 -10.43 2.98 -20.37
CA PRO A 27 -9.20 3.24 -21.12
C PRO A 27 -8.48 4.54 -20.75
N ASP A 28 -9.22 5.50 -20.18
CA ASP A 28 -8.78 6.86 -19.83
C ASP A 28 -8.50 7.04 -18.33
N TRP A 29 -8.58 5.97 -17.53
CA TRP A 29 -8.36 6.01 -16.08
C TRP A 29 -6.89 6.26 -15.70
N VAL A 30 -5.98 5.63 -16.44
CA VAL A 30 -4.55 5.68 -16.14
C VAL A 30 -4.00 7.02 -16.61
N GLU A 31 -3.58 7.84 -15.65
CA GLU A 31 -2.91 9.11 -15.92
C GLU A 31 -1.52 8.86 -16.55
N PRO A 32 -1.04 9.72 -17.48
CA PRO A 32 -0.06 9.30 -18.49
C PRO A 32 1.34 8.97 -17.99
N ASP A 33 1.68 9.27 -16.73
CA ASP A 33 2.93 8.81 -16.11
C ASP A 33 2.79 8.62 -14.58
N PRO A 34 2.51 7.39 -14.10
CA PRO A 34 2.44 7.11 -12.66
C PRO A 34 3.77 7.33 -11.94
N ALA A 35 4.91 7.21 -12.64
CA ALA A 35 6.21 7.43 -12.02
C ALA A 35 6.43 8.91 -11.75
N ALA A 36 5.99 9.80 -12.65
CA ALA A 36 6.11 11.24 -12.46
C ALA A 36 5.32 11.76 -11.24
N ASP A 37 4.16 11.19 -10.94
CA ASP A 37 3.35 11.63 -9.79
C ASP A 37 3.71 10.92 -8.48
N LEU A 38 3.84 9.59 -8.50
CA LEU A 38 3.98 8.81 -7.28
C LEU A 38 5.41 8.74 -6.75
N VAL A 39 6.42 8.68 -7.61
CA VAL A 39 7.83 8.52 -7.17
C VAL A 39 8.30 9.68 -6.29
N PRO A 40 8.00 10.96 -6.61
CA PRO A 40 8.34 12.07 -5.72
C PRO A 40 7.72 11.91 -4.33
N ARG A 41 6.44 11.52 -4.23
CA ARG A 41 5.73 11.33 -2.96
C ARG A 41 6.30 10.15 -2.16
N LEU A 42 6.59 9.04 -2.83
CA LEU A 42 7.22 7.86 -2.23
C LEU A 42 8.58 8.19 -1.64
N ARG A 43 9.40 8.96 -2.35
CA ARG A 43 10.71 9.42 -1.84
C ARG A 43 10.52 10.25 -0.57
N VAL A 44 9.65 11.26 -0.61
CA VAL A 44 9.36 12.08 0.57
C VAL A 44 8.92 11.20 1.75
N ALA A 45 7.94 10.31 1.55
CA ALA A 45 7.43 9.46 2.62
C ALA A 45 8.48 8.49 3.20
N CYS A 46 9.40 7.99 2.37
CA CYS A 46 10.52 7.15 2.83
C CYS A 46 11.63 7.95 3.51
N ASP A 47 11.85 9.20 3.11
CA ASP A 47 12.92 10.06 3.63
C ASP A 47 12.51 10.87 4.88
N LEU A 48 11.23 10.81 5.28
CA LEU A 48 10.75 11.46 6.51
C LEU A 48 11.51 10.95 7.75
N PRO A 49 11.86 11.84 8.71
CA PRO A 49 12.47 11.42 9.96
C PRO A 49 11.60 10.40 10.71
N GLY A 50 12.19 9.25 11.05
CA GLY A 50 11.48 8.17 11.74
C GLY A 50 10.70 7.22 10.80
N SER A 51 10.74 7.45 9.48
CA SER A 51 10.16 6.51 8.52
C SER A 51 10.85 5.14 8.66
N PRO A 52 10.08 4.05 8.85
CA PRO A 52 10.62 2.71 8.91
C PRO A 52 10.88 2.13 7.50
N TRP A 53 10.60 2.91 6.46
CA TRP A 53 10.63 2.51 5.06
C TRP A 53 11.87 3.03 4.35
N ARG A 54 12.35 2.27 3.38
CA ARG A 54 13.42 2.70 2.49
C ARG A 54 13.12 2.31 1.06
N LEU A 55 13.00 3.30 0.19
CA LEU A 55 12.82 3.07 -1.25
C LEU A 55 14.09 2.48 -1.86
N ARG A 56 13.96 1.32 -2.51
CA ARG A 56 15.07 0.63 -3.21
C ARG A 56 15.02 0.83 -4.72
N GLY A 57 13.83 0.90 -5.28
CA GLY A 57 13.65 1.08 -6.71
C GLY A 57 12.20 1.18 -7.09
N THR A 58 11.98 1.60 -8.33
CA THR A 58 10.65 1.64 -8.95
C THR A 58 10.75 1.19 -10.39
N THR A 59 9.78 0.41 -10.84
CA THR A 59 9.72 -0.12 -12.20
C THR A 59 8.29 -0.03 -12.70
N LEU A 60 8.09 0.56 -13.87
CA LEU A 60 6.78 0.54 -14.53
C LEU A 60 6.57 -0.82 -15.21
N LEU A 61 5.56 -1.56 -14.77
CA LEU A 61 5.18 -2.85 -15.34
C LEU A 61 4.20 -2.68 -16.51
N PRO A 62 4.06 -3.70 -17.38
CA PRO A 62 2.98 -3.75 -18.35
C PRO A 62 1.62 -3.55 -17.67
N GLY A 63 0.73 -2.78 -18.31
CA GLY A 63 -0.59 -2.44 -17.75
C GLY A 63 -0.59 -1.21 -16.84
N GLY A 64 0.50 -0.44 -16.77
CA GLY A 64 0.54 0.85 -16.08
C GLY A 64 0.70 0.74 -14.56
N ILE A 65 1.09 -0.43 -14.05
CA ILE A 65 1.33 -0.66 -12.61
C ILE A 65 2.74 -0.19 -12.26
N LEU A 66 2.85 0.75 -11.33
CA LEU A 66 4.14 1.14 -10.76
C LEU A 66 4.54 0.14 -9.67
N ALA A 67 5.49 -0.75 -9.97
CA ALA A 67 6.10 -1.60 -8.96
C ALA A 67 7.11 -0.79 -8.15
N VAL A 68 7.03 -0.90 -6.82
CA VAL A 68 7.84 -0.14 -5.87
C VAL A 68 8.50 -1.13 -4.93
N ASP A 69 9.82 -1.17 -4.98
CA ASP A 69 10.64 -2.01 -4.11
C ASP A 69 11.02 -1.22 -2.87
N VAL A 70 10.63 -1.70 -1.71
CA VAL A 70 10.95 -1.08 -0.42
C VAL A 70 11.58 -2.07 0.54
N GLU A 71 12.42 -1.57 1.44
CA GLU A 71 12.79 -2.27 2.66
C GLU A 71 12.03 -1.68 3.84
N HIS A 72 11.76 -2.55 4.83
CA HIS A 72 11.19 -2.15 6.10
C HIS A 72 12.17 -2.47 7.23
N ALA A 73 12.44 -1.48 8.08
CA ALA A 73 13.42 -1.59 9.16
C ALA A 73 13.00 -2.57 10.27
N ARG A 74 11.69 -2.83 10.41
CA ARG A 74 11.15 -3.73 11.45
C ARG A 74 10.88 -5.14 10.90
N PRO A 75 10.95 -6.16 11.77
CA PRO A 75 10.60 -7.52 11.41
C PRO A 75 9.21 -7.68 10.81
N ARG A 76 9.06 -8.66 9.94
CA ARG A 76 7.75 -9.05 9.41
C ARG A 76 6.83 -9.44 10.57
N SER A 77 5.71 -8.75 10.69
CA SER A 77 4.69 -8.96 11.71
C SER A 77 3.34 -8.50 11.18
N PRO A 78 2.21 -8.84 11.81
CA PRO A 78 0.90 -8.31 11.40
C PRO A 78 0.84 -6.77 11.36
N ARG A 79 1.71 -6.07 12.10
CA ARG A 79 1.81 -4.61 12.07
C ARG A 79 2.32 -4.07 10.73
N LEU A 80 3.02 -4.89 9.95
CA LEU A 80 3.54 -4.54 8.63
C LEU A 80 2.43 -4.11 7.65
N LEU A 81 1.23 -4.70 7.77
CA LEU A 81 0.09 -4.28 6.97
C LEU A 81 -0.33 -2.85 7.33
N ALA A 82 -0.43 -2.53 8.63
CA ALA A 82 -0.76 -1.18 9.08
C ALA A 82 0.30 -0.17 8.62
N ASP A 83 1.58 -0.53 8.76
CA ASP A 83 2.71 0.30 8.33
C ASP A 83 2.70 0.52 6.80
N ALA A 84 2.30 -0.49 6.03
CA ALA A 84 2.20 -0.40 4.57
C ALA A 84 1.01 0.47 4.16
N ILE A 85 -0.13 0.33 4.84
CA ILE A 85 -1.30 1.20 4.64
C ILE A 85 -0.93 2.66 4.95
N GLU A 86 -0.17 2.92 6.01
CA GLU A 86 0.29 4.27 6.36
C GLU A 86 1.16 4.89 5.26
N LEU A 87 2.14 4.13 4.74
CA LEU A 87 2.96 4.58 3.60
C LEU A 87 2.10 4.85 2.36
N LEU A 88 1.19 3.93 2.03
CA LEU A 88 0.33 4.03 0.86
C LEU A 88 -0.66 5.19 0.96
N ALA A 89 -1.22 5.42 2.15
CA ALA A 89 -2.09 6.57 2.42
C ALA A 89 -1.33 7.90 2.28
N GLY A 90 -0.06 7.94 2.67
CA GLY A 90 0.78 9.13 2.53
C GLY A 90 1.12 9.51 1.08
N VAL A 91 0.99 8.59 0.13
CA VAL A 91 1.27 8.84 -1.30
C VAL A 91 0.00 8.85 -2.16
N ALA A 92 -1.07 8.25 -1.65
CA ALA A 92 -2.36 8.13 -2.30
C ALA A 92 -2.99 9.50 -2.61
N GLY A 93 -3.82 9.52 -3.66
CA GLY A 93 -4.84 10.53 -3.86
C GLY A 93 -6.03 10.37 -2.89
N PRO A 94 -7.12 11.12 -3.12
CA PRO A 94 -8.25 11.20 -2.19
C PRO A 94 -8.93 9.87 -1.86
N ALA A 95 -8.96 8.94 -2.82
CA ALA A 95 -9.45 7.60 -2.65
C ALA A 95 -8.33 6.58 -2.89
N PHE A 96 -8.29 5.54 -2.07
CA PHE A 96 -7.41 4.41 -2.30
C PHE A 96 -7.98 3.12 -1.73
N PHE A 97 -7.52 2.00 -2.29
CA PHE A 97 -7.84 0.66 -1.86
C PHE A 97 -6.56 -0.15 -1.82
N VAL A 98 -6.31 -0.85 -0.70
CA VAL A 98 -5.13 -1.69 -0.51
C VAL A 98 -5.54 -3.14 -0.39
N HIS A 99 -4.87 -4.01 -1.15
CA HIS A 99 -4.99 -5.45 -1.09
C HIS A 99 -3.65 -6.07 -0.73
N HIS A 100 -3.59 -6.83 0.36
CA HIS A 100 -2.42 -7.60 0.76
C HIS A 100 -2.43 -8.95 0.04
N THR A 101 -1.70 -9.06 -1.07
CA THR A 101 -1.80 -10.19 -2.01
C THR A 101 -1.01 -11.41 -1.55
N ASP A 102 0.15 -11.18 -0.93
CA ASP A 102 0.99 -12.21 -0.33
C ASP A 102 1.82 -11.63 0.82
N ALA A 103 2.61 -12.46 1.50
CA ALA A 103 3.39 -12.09 2.68
C ALA A 103 4.43 -10.95 2.49
N ALA A 104 4.65 -10.47 1.27
CA ALA A 104 5.60 -9.42 0.94
C ALA A 104 5.06 -8.40 -0.08
N THR A 105 3.81 -8.50 -0.50
CA THR A 105 3.26 -7.69 -1.61
C THR A 105 1.93 -7.04 -1.22
N PHE A 106 1.84 -5.74 -1.48
CA PHE A 106 0.63 -4.95 -1.31
C PHE A 106 0.31 -4.26 -2.63
N ASP A 107 -0.87 -4.55 -3.17
CA ASP A 107 -1.40 -3.84 -4.33
C ASP A 107 -2.26 -2.68 -3.84
N CYS A 108 -2.10 -1.52 -4.47
CA CYS A 108 -2.83 -0.30 -4.15
C CYS A 108 -3.40 0.29 -5.44
N VAL A 109 -4.70 0.55 -5.43
CA VAL A 109 -5.33 1.45 -6.39
C VAL A 109 -5.53 2.78 -5.71
N THR A 110 -5.16 3.87 -6.35
CA THR A 110 -5.41 5.21 -5.81
C THR A 110 -5.80 6.19 -6.90
N GLY A 111 -6.62 7.17 -6.57
CA GLY A 111 -7.06 8.17 -7.51
C GLY A 111 -8.09 9.14 -6.96
N THR A 112 -8.73 9.84 -7.87
CA THR A 112 -9.90 10.68 -7.64
C THR A 112 -11.14 9.96 -8.15
N LEU A 113 -12.21 9.92 -7.36
CA LEU A 113 -13.49 9.41 -7.84
C LEU A 113 -14.18 10.47 -8.71
N ARG A 114 -15.22 10.08 -9.45
CA ARG A 114 -15.98 11.02 -10.27
C ARG A 114 -16.76 12.00 -9.40
N SER A 115 -17.22 11.54 -8.24
CA SER A 115 -17.84 12.39 -7.22
C SER A 115 -16.90 13.48 -6.70
N ASP A 116 -15.59 13.27 -6.75
CA ASP A 116 -14.59 14.18 -6.18
C ASP A 116 -14.15 15.29 -7.14
N THR A 117 -14.47 15.20 -8.43
CA THR A 117 -13.95 16.14 -9.44
C THR A 117 -15.00 16.51 -10.51
N PRO A 118 -14.86 17.67 -11.19
CA PRO A 118 -15.73 18.03 -12.31
C PRO A 118 -15.52 17.18 -13.58
N GLY A 119 -14.47 16.36 -13.63
CA GLY A 119 -14.04 15.59 -14.80
C GLY A 119 -14.20 14.08 -14.62
N PRO A 120 -13.70 13.28 -15.58
CA PRO A 120 -13.53 11.85 -15.34
C PRO A 120 -12.51 11.65 -14.21
N GLY A 121 -12.83 10.78 -13.24
CA GLY A 121 -11.88 10.35 -12.23
C GLY A 121 -10.64 9.74 -12.90
N ARG A 122 -9.50 9.85 -12.21
CA ARG A 122 -8.21 9.32 -12.67
C ARG A 122 -7.42 8.75 -11.52
N GLY A 123 -6.53 7.81 -11.84
CA GLY A 123 -5.71 7.19 -10.82
C GLY A 123 -4.54 6.39 -11.35
N HIS A 124 -3.94 5.68 -10.40
CA HIS A 124 -2.75 4.87 -10.59
C HIS A 124 -2.91 3.51 -9.91
N LEU A 125 -2.16 2.55 -10.44
CA LEU A 125 -1.96 1.24 -9.84
C LEU A 125 -0.54 1.16 -9.31
N LEU A 126 -0.38 0.76 -8.06
CA LEU A 126 0.90 0.62 -7.41
C LEU A 126 1.02 -0.76 -6.79
N ARG A 127 2.20 -1.38 -6.92
CA ARG A 127 2.54 -2.65 -6.30
C ARG A 127 3.74 -2.46 -5.40
N LEU A 128 3.51 -2.41 -4.10
CA LEU A 128 4.55 -2.31 -3.09
C LEU A 128 5.11 -3.72 -2.79
N ARG A 129 6.41 -3.92 -2.99
CA ARG A 129 7.12 -5.18 -2.76
C ARG A 129 8.18 -5.01 -1.70
N LEU A 130 8.15 -5.87 -0.70
CA LEU A 130 9.21 -5.92 0.30
C LEU A 130 10.43 -6.64 -0.26
N THR A 131 11.52 -5.89 -0.44
CA THR A 131 12.82 -6.46 -0.79
C THR A 131 13.58 -6.89 0.46
N GLY A 132 14.19 -8.07 0.40
CA GLY A 132 15.00 -8.63 1.48
C GLY A 132 14.22 -9.44 2.53
N PRO A 133 14.92 -10.31 3.29
CA PRO A 133 14.42 -10.82 4.54
C PRO A 133 14.48 -9.66 5.53
N GLY A 134 13.43 -8.81 5.56
CA GLY A 134 13.28 -7.85 6.66
C GLY A 134 13.56 -8.58 7.98
N PRO A 135 14.30 -7.97 8.93
CA PRO A 135 14.97 -8.70 10.01
C PRO A 135 14.06 -9.78 10.56
N ASP A 136 14.40 -11.05 10.32
CA ASP A 136 13.40 -12.12 10.41
C ASP A 136 12.70 -12.07 11.77
N GLY A 137 11.38 -11.91 11.78
CA GLY A 137 10.57 -11.99 13.01
C GLY A 137 10.37 -13.42 13.50
N ARG A 138 10.75 -14.41 12.67
CA ARG A 138 10.56 -15.85 12.92
C ARG A 138 11.35 -16.37 14.13
N PRO A 139 12.64 -16.01 14.36
CA PRO A 139 13.36 -16.36 15.58
C PRO A 139 12.68 -15.77 16.82
N THR A 140 12.22 -14.52 16.74
CA THR A 140 11.58 -13.81 17.87
C THR A 140 10.22 -14.39 18.22
N LEU A 141 9.38 -14.71 17.23
CA LEU A 141 8.09 -15.39 17.42
C LEU A 141 8.28 -16.80 17.98
N ARG A 142 9.28 -17.55 17.52
CA ARG A 142 9.58 -18.88 18.04
C ARG A 142 10.06 -18.83 19.49
N ALA A 143 10.94 -17.89 19.83
CA ALA A 143 11.40 -17.67 21.19
C ALA A 143 10.24 -17.26 22.12
N HIS A 144 9.34 -16.39 21.65
CA HIS A 144 8.16 -15.97 22.42
C HIS A 144 7.17 -17.12 22.62
N ALA A 145 6.90 -17.91 21.57
CA ALA A 145 6.05 -19.09 21.68
C ALA A 145 6.64 -20.15 22.62
N GLN A 146 7.96 -20.36 22.61
CA GLN A 146 8.64 -21.27 23.53
C GLN A 146 8.62 -20.77 24.98
N ALA A 147 8.64 -19.46 25.21
CA ALA A 147 8.54 -18.86 26.55
C ALA A 147 7.12 -18.95 27.14
N LEU A 148 6.09 -19.14 26.30
CA LEU A 148 4.69 -19.29 26.71
C LEU A 148 4.28 -20.75 26.95
N ILE A 149 5.13 -21.72 26.60
CA ILE A 149 4.91 -23.13 26.91
C ILE A 149 5.60 -23.39 28.26
N PRO A 150 4.87 -23.67 29.35
CA PRO A 150 5.49 -24.05 30.61
C PRO A 150 6.29 -25.34 30.38
N ALA A 151 7.53 -25.36 30.86
CA ALA A 151 8.39 -26.54 30.80
C ALA A 151 7.73 -27.73 31.55
N PRO A 152 7.89 -28.96 31.05
CA PRO A 152 7.31 -30.15 31.66
C PRO A 152 7.88 -30.45 33.06
#